data_AF-A0AAN1WFI1-F1
#
_entry.id   AF-A0AAN1WFI1-F1
#
_cell.length_a   1.000
_cell.length_b   1.000
_cell.length_c   1.000
_cell.angle_alpha   90.00
_cell.angle_beta   90.00
_cell.angle_gamma   90.00
#
_symmetry.space_group_name_H-M   'P 1'
#
loop_
_entity.id
_entity.type
_entity.pdbx_description
1 polymer ?
#
loop_
_entity_poly.entity_id
_entity_poly.type
_entity_poly.pdbx_seq_one_letter_code
_entity_poly.pdbx_strand_id
1 'polypeptide(L)'
;MQIYIMVDQPEFEDNEADAVAAVSQWVGEDNPHATLVHVEASEEAEFQLGIEMQIKAAKQLIPPLNEFYKIAKKFKCDFVVGFIEGDEREDVCFFGNEEGKPDAFEVGCYLGFE
;
A
#
# COMPACT_ATOMS: atom_id res chain seq x y z
N MET A 1 0.99 15.59 -0.36
CA MET A 1 1.16 14.59 -1.42
C MET A 1 0.14 13.50 -1.17
N GLN A 2 -0.69 13.19 -2.15
CA GLN A 2 -1.55 12.02 -2.08
C GLN A 2 -0.71 10.82 -2.49
N ILE A 3 -0.66 9.79 -1.66
CA ILE A 3 0.02 8.54 -1.97
C ILE A 3 -0.96 7.37 -1.95
N TYR A 4 -0.55 6.28 -2.58
CA TYR A 4 -1.19 4.97 -2.44
C TYR A 4 -0.17 3.91 -2.05
N ILE A 5 -0.64 2.86 -1.38
CA ILE A 5 0.06 1.59 -1.24
C ILE A 5 -0.93 0.49 -1.62
N MET A 6 -0.66 -0.22 -2.71
CA MET A 6 -1.58 -1.21 -3.30
C MET A 6 -0.89 -2.54 -3.49
N VAL A 7 -1.64 -3.62 -3.45
CA VAL A 7 -1.15 -4.95 -3.84
C VAL A 7 -0.82 -4.90 -5.34
N ASP A 8 0.39 -5.33 -5.71
CA ASP A 8 0.84 -5.37 -7.11
C ASP A 8 0.35 -6.63 -7.84
N GLN A 9 0.39 -7.78 -7.17
CA GLN A 9 -0.05 -9.07 -7.72
C GLN A 9 -0.87 -9.83 -6.68
N PRO A 10 -2.21 -9.77 -6.75
CA PRO A 10 -3.09 -10.39 -5.76
C PRO A 10 -3.18 -11.91 -5.98
N GLU A 11 -2.22 -12.66 -5.43
CA GLU A 11 -2.25 -14.13 -5.35
C GLU A 11 -2.49 -14.59 -3.91
N PHE A 12 -3.66 -14.28 -3.37
CA PHE A 12 -3.98 -14.56 -1.96
C PHE A 12 -4.37 -16.00 -1.65
N GLU A 13 -4.55 -16.86 -2.66
CA GLU A 13 -5.13 -18.20 -2.53
C GLU A 13 -6.39 -18.17 -1.64
N ASP A 14 -6.39 -18.85 -0.49
CA ASP A 14 -7.50 -18.86 0.47
C ASP A 14 -7.44 -17.73 1.54
N ASN A 15 -6.44 -16.85 1.48
CA ASN A 15 -6.18 -15.84 2.52
C ASN A 15 -6.67 -14.43 2.17
N GLU A 16 -7.43 -14.25 1.09
CA GLU A 16 -7.87 -12.93 0.62
C GLU A 16 -8.65 -12.18 1.70
N ALA A 17 -9.66 -12.83 2.29
CA ALA A 17 -10.48 -12.23 3.33
C ALA A 17 -9.65 -11.81 4.57
N ASP A 18 -8.62 -12.61 4.91
CA ASP A 18 -7.71 -12.29 6.01
C ASP A 18 -6.76 -11.12 5.66
N ALA A 19 -6.35 -11.01 4.39
CA ALA A 19 -5.55 -9.90 3.90
C ALA A 19 -6.36 -8.60 3.89
N VAL A 20 -7.60 -8.65 3.40
CA VAL A 20 -8.55 -7.52 3.44
C VAL A 20 -8.79 -7.10 4.89
N ALA A 21 -9.01 -8.04 5.79
CA ALA A 21 -9.19 -7.75 7.22
C ALA A 21 -7.95 -7.10 7.84
N ALA A 22 -6.75 -7.55 7.49
CA ALA A 22 -5.50 -6.99 8.01
C ALA A 22 -5.27 -5.55 7.53
N VAL A 23 -5.49 -5.27 6.24
CA VAL A 23 -5.39 -3.90 5.70
C VAL A 23 -6.49 -3.01 6.31
N SER A 24 -7.72 -3.51 6.39
CA SER A 24 -8.85 -2.78 7.01
C SER A 24 -8.62 -2.49 8.49
N GLN A 25 -8.01 -3.40 9.24
CA GLN A 25 -7.70 -3.18 10.66
C GLN A 25 -6.68 -2.04 10.83
N TRP A 26 -5.69 -1.97 9.95
CA TRP A 26 -4.73 -0.86 9.95
C TRP A 26 -5.38 0.47 9.56
N VAL A 27 -6.33 0.44 8.60
CA VAL A 27 -7.19 1.58 8.25
C VAL A 27 -8.29 1.76 9.28
N GLY A 28 -7.95 2.35 10.42
CA GLY A 28 -8.91 2.57 11.49
C GLY A 28 -8.24 3.10 12.74
N GLU A 29 -8.14 2.24 13.75
CA GLU A 29 -7.61 2.58 15.08
C GLU A 29 -6.17 3.11 15.02
N ASP A 30 -5.36 2.61 14.08
CA ASP A 30 -3.95 2.99 13.97
C ASP A 30 -3.72 4.23 13.07
N ASN A 31 -4.57 4.46 12.05
CA ASN A 31 -4.33 5.49 11.03
C ASN A 31 -5.63 6.08 10.43
N PRO A 32 -6.29 7.04 11.11
CA PRO A 32 -7.56 7.63 10.65
C PRO A 32 -7.43 8.53 9.40
N HIS A 33 -6.22 8.74 8.89
CA HIS A 33 -5.95 9.54 7.69
C HIS A 33 -5.71 8.69 6.44
N ALA A 34 -5.71 7.37 6.59
CA ALA A 34 -5.73 6.44 5.47
C ALA A 34 -7.17 6.12 5.07
N THR A 35 -7.38 5.95 3.78
CA THR A 35 -8.63 5.45 3.20
C THR A 35 -8.35 4.06 2.66
N LEU A 36 -9.18 3.09 3.04
CA LEU A 36 -9.10 1.73 2.53
C LEU A 36 -9.52 1.74 1.06
N VAL A 37 -8.72 1.11 0.21
CA VAL A 37 -9.13 0.77 -1.15
C VAL A 37 -9.31 -0.73 -1.20
N HIS A 38 -10.54 -1.16 -1.50
CA HIS A 38 -10.90 -2.55 -1.67
C HIS A 38 -11.94 -2.66 -2.80
N VAL A 39 -11.58 -3.35 -3.87
CA VAL A 39 -12.42 -3.64 -5.03
C VAL A 39 -12.32 -5.14 -5.29
N GLU A 40 -13.45 -5.84 -5.25
CA GLU A 40 -13.52 -7.24 -5.63
C GLU A 40 -13.41 -7.39 -7.15
N ALA A 41 -12.74 -8.44 -7.63
CA ALA A 41 -12.66 -8.72 -9.06
C ALA A 41 -14.06 -8.99 -9.65
N SER A 42 -14.37 -8.35 -10.77
CA SER A 42 -15.62 -8.54 -11.51
C SER A 42 -15.40 -8.39 -13.02
N GLU A 43 -16.46 -8.54 -13.83
CA GLU A 43 -16.40 -8.29 -15.27
C GLU A 43 -16.06 -6.83 -15.62
N GLU A 44 -16.30 -5.90 -14.69
CA GLU A 44 -16.18 -4.46 -14.90
C GLU A 44 -14.98 -3.83 -14.17
N ALA A 45 -14.34 -4.56 -13.24
CA ALA A 45 -13.26 -4.05 -12.42
C ALA A 45 -12.25 -5.14 -12.03
N GLU A 46 -10.98 -4.78 -12.08
CA GLU A 46 -9.89 -5.60 -11.54
C GLU A 46 -9.86 -5.51 -10.01
N PHE A 47 -9.37 -6.58 -9.38
CA PHE A 47 -9.18 -6.59 -7.93
C PHE A 47 -8.23 -5.47 -7.50
N GLN A 48 -8.57 -4.76 -6.44
CA GLN A 48 -7.68 -3.80 -5.79
C GLN A 48 -7.75 -3.96 -4.28
N LEU A 49 -6.60 -3.95 -3.62
CA LEU A 49 -6.52 -3.90 -2.16
C LEU A 49 -5.34 -3.03 -1.75
N GLY A 50 -5.58 -2.12 -0.81
CA GLY A 50 -4.54 -1.22 -0.32
C GLY A 50 -5.09 -0.02 0.40
N ILE A 51 -4.32 1.06 0.37
CA ILE A 51 -4.68 2.33 0.99
C ILE A 51 -4.34 3.51 0.11
N GLU A 52 -5.05 4.59 0.37
CA GLU A 52 -4.70 5.93 -0.06
C GLU A 52 -4.55 6.85 1.16
N MET A 53 -3.53 7.71 1.18
CA MET A 53 -3.34 8.63 2.30
C MET A 53 -2.65 9.94 1.90
N GLN A 54 -2.95 11.01 2.63
CA GLN A 54 -2.24 12.28 2.52
C GLN A 54 -1.03 12.30 3.45
N ILE A 55 0.15 12.55 2.87
CA ILE A 55 1.39 12.76 3.62
C ILE A 55 1.92 14.19 3.41
N LYS A 56 2.56 14.71 4.46
CA LYS A 56 3.18 16.04 4.52
C LYS A 56 4.69 15.99 4.79
N ALA A 57 5.23 14.84 5.17
CA ALA A 57 6.64 14.63 5.44
C ALA A 57 7.05 13.17 5.26
N ALA A 58 8.29 12.92 4.82
CA ALA A 58 8.85 11.58 4.60
C ALA A 58 8.70 10.64 5.81
N LYS A 59 8.85 11.16 7.04
CA LYS A 59 8.69 10.35 8.26
C LYS A 59 7.33 9.66 8.40
N GLN A 60 6.30 10.16 7.72
CA GLN A 60 4.96 9.56 7.71
C GLN A 60 4.87 8.30 6.84
N LEU A 61 5.87 8.03 5.99
CA LEU A 61 5.99 6.79 5.22
C LEU A 61 6.44 5.61 6.10
N ILE A 62 7.17 5.87 7.18
CA ILE A 62 7.78 4.82 7.99
C ILE A 62 6.72 3.88 8.60
N PRO A 63 5.64 4.37 9.25
CA PRO A 63 4.60 3.48 9.78
C PRO A 63 3.91 2.62 8.71
N PRO A 64 3.36 3.18 7.61
CA PRO A 64 2.67 2.37 6.60
C PRO A 64 3.62 1.40 5.88
N LEU A 65 4.81 1.82 5.46
CA LEU A 65 5.74 0.92 4.77
C LEU A 65 6.16 -0.27 5.64
N ASN A 66 6.38 -0.05 6.95
CA ASN A 66 6.70 -1.16 7.85
C ASN A 66 5.53 -2.10 8.07
N GLU A 67 4.30 -1.59 8.18
CA GLU A 67 3.14 -2.45 8.42
C GLU A 67 2.78 -3.25 7.17
N PHE A 68 2.76 -2.60 6.00
CA PHE A 68 2.46 -3.25 4.74
C PHE A 68 3.54 -4.27 4.38
N TYR A 69 4.80 -4.06 4.78
CA TYR A 69 5.82 -5.09 4.67
C TYR A 69 5.52 -6.33 5.55
N LYS A 70 4.97 -6.16 6.76
CA LYS A 70 4.54 -7.33 7.58
C LYS A 70 3.37 -8.06 6.94
N ILE A 71 2.38 -7.32 6.42
CA ILE A 71 1.23 -7.87 5.70
C ILE A 71 1.73 -8.66 4.49
N ALA A 72 2.64 -8.08 3.69
CA ALA A 72 3.30 -8.74 2.56
C ALA A 72 3.94 -10.07 2.95
N LYS A 73 4.76 -10.11 4.01
CA LYS A 73 5.38 -11.36 4.48
C LYS A 73 4.36 -12.38 4.98
N LYS A 74 3.26 -11.93 5.59
CA LYS A 74 2.22 -12.82 6.11
C LYS A 74 1.43 -13.48 4.99
N PHE A 75 1.05 -12.71 3.97
CA PHE A 75 0.18 -13.16 2.88
C PHE A 75 0.93 -13.51 1.60
N LYS A 76 2.27 -13.44 1.62
CA LYS A 76 3.17 -13.75 0.51
C LYS A 76 2.87 -12.95 -0.77
N CYS A 77 2.46 -11.70 -0.61
CA CYS A 77 2.23 -10.77 -1.71
C CYS A 77 3.27 -9.65 -1.72
N ASP A 78 3.32 -8.91 -2.82
CA ASP A 78 4.06 -7.65 -2.94
C ASP A 78 3.09 -6.47 -3.05
N PHE A 79 3.59 -5.31 -2.62
CA PHE A 79 2.91 -4.03 -2.71
C PHE A 79 3.73 -3.07 -3.56
N VAL A 80 3.02 -2.10 -4.13
CA VAL A 80 3.60 -0.91 -4.75
C VAL A 80 3.21 0.32 -3.95
N VAL A 81 4.16 1.21 -3.70
CA VAL A 81 3.91 2.57 -3.23
C VAL A 81 4.11 3.55 -4.38
N GLY A 82 3.19 4.50 -4.49
CA GLY A 82 3.21 5.53 -5.52
C GLY A 82 2.49 6.79 -5.07
N PHE A 83 2.40 7.77 -5.96
CA PHE A 83 1.66 9.01 -5.72
C PHE A 83 0.54 9.23 -6.72
N ILE A 84 -0.42 10.04 -6.31
CA ILE A 84 -1.57 10.44 -7.13
C ILE A 84 -1.42 11.92 -7.45
N GLU A 85 -1.33 12.23 -8.75
CA GLU A 85 -1.32 13.60 -9.26
C GLU A 85 -2.49 13.78 -10.24
N GLY A 86 -3.50 14.54 -9.84
CA GLY A 86 -4.75 14.64 -10.60
C GLY A 86 -5.48 13.31 -10.63
N ASP A 87 -5.69 12.77 -11.83
CA ASP A 87 -6.34 11.48 -12.07
C ASP A 87 -5.33 10.35 -12.40
N GLU A 88 -4.03 10.62 -12.31
CA GLU A 88 -2.96 9.69 -12.66
C GLU A 88 -2.28 9.12 -11.41
N ARG A 89 -1.95 7.82 -11.46
CA ARG A 89 -1.16 7.10 -10.46
C ARG A 89 0.22 6.83 -11.04
N GLU A 90 1.26 7.15 -10.28
CA GLU A 90 2.65 6.85 -10.66
C GLU A 90 3.33 6.00 -9.59
N ASP A 91 3.76 4.80 -10.00
CA ASP A 91 4.47 3.86 -9.15
C ASP A 91 5.90 4.34 -8.86
N VAL A 92 6.32 4.22 -7.61
CA VAL A 92 7.64 4.66 -7.16
C VAL A 92 8.50 3.48 -6.74
N CYS A 93 7.94 2.55 -5.95
CA CYS A 93 8.71 1.44 -5.39
C CYS A 93 7.82 0.23 -5.15
N PHE A 94 8.28 -0.93 -5.62
CA PHE A 94 7.72 -2.23 -5.30
C PHE A 94 8.45 -2.81 -4.08
N PHE A 95 7.72 -3.46 -3.19
CA PHE A 95 8.25 -4.03 -1.96
C PHE A 95 7.35 -5.14 -1.42
N GLY A 96 7.92 -6.07 -0.64
CA GLY A 96 7.12 -7.10 0.01
C GLY A 96 7.79 -8.45 0.16
N ASN A 97 7.05 -9.49 -0.20
CA ASN A 97 7.48 -10.86 -0.09
C ASN A 97 8.72 -11.17 -0.95
N GLU A 98 8.71 -10.80 -2.23
CA GLU A 98 9.79 -11.07 -3.18
C GLU A 98 10.77 -9.89 -3.28
N GLU A 99 10.25 -8.66 -3.34
CA GLU A 99 11.04 -7.42 -3.48
C GLU A 99 11.79 -7.03 -2.19
N GLY A 100 11.36 -7.55 -1.04
CA GLY A 100 11.98 -7.28 0.25
C GLY A 100 11.47 -5.99 0.91
N LYS A 101 12.19 -5.51 1.92
CA LYS A 101 11.75 -4.38 2.75
C LYS A 101 12.01 -3.05 2.03
N PRO A 102 11.03 -2.13 1.95
CA PRO A 102 11.25 -0.83 1.32
C PRO A 102 12.14 0.07 2.19
N ASP A 103 12.94 0.91 1.55
CA ASP A 103 13.65 2.00 2.20
C ASP A 103 12.80 3.28 2.20
N ALA A 104 12.34 3.69 3.38
CA ALA A 104 11.47 4.86 3.52
C ALA A 104 12.17 6.18 3.17
N PHE A 105 13.50 6.26 3.27
CA PHE A 105 14.26 7.42 2.85
C PHE A 105 14.29 7.50 1.32
N GLU A 106 14.64 6.40 0.64
CA GLU A 106 14.66 6.38 -0.83
C GLU A 106 13.28 6.69 -1.42
N VAL A 107 12.21 6.06 -0.90
CA VAL A 107 10.83 6.36 -1.31
C VAL A 107 10.48 7.82 -1.05
N GLY A 108 10.90 8.38 0.09
CA GLY A 108 10.71 9.79 0.42
C GLY A 108 11.35 10.74 -0.60
N CYS A 109 12.58 10.45 -1.02
CA CYS A 109 13.28 11.23 -2.05
C CYS A 109 12.55 11.21 -3.40
N TYR A 110 12.09 10.04 -3.85
CA TYR A 110 11.30 9.94 -5.09
C TYR A 110 9.98 10.72 -5.02
N LEU A 111 9.36 10.79 -3.84
CA LEU A 111 8.14 11.55 -3.60
C LEU A 111 8.38 13.06 -3.39
N GLY A 112 9.62 13.53 -3.51
CA GLY A 112 9.98 14.95 -3.36
C GLY A 112 10.06 15.46 -1.92
N PHE A 113 10.23 14.55 -0.94
CA PHE A 113 10.46 14.89 0.45
C PHE A 113 11.95 14.75 0.81
N GLU A 114 12.77 15.70 0.37
CA GLU A 114 14.19 15.84 0.74
C GLU A 114 14.40 16.51 2.12
#